data_AF-A0A812L8Y5-F1
#
_entry.id   AF-A0A812L8Y5-F1
#
_cell.length_a   1.000
_cell.length_b   1.000
_cell.length_c   1.000
_cell.angle_alpha   90.00
_cell.angle_beta   90.00
_cell.angle_gamma   90.00
#
_symmetry.space_group_name_H-M   'P 1'
#
loop_
_entity.id
_entity.type
_entity.pdbx_description
1 polymer ?
#
loop_
_entity_poly.entity_id
_entity_poly.type
_entity_poly.pdbx_seq_one_letter_code
_entity_poly.pdbx_strand_id
1 'polypeptide(L)'
;MAKAGPAKLWAILQDEGSWIGQLRQDIAWLVHGDEANWPSPCEEAWPQWWKLLRDAPQRIKRRTNKQLAKDFIAYQEEMTSQLCLWTLFKTVANPSQTGPAAWPCRSCRKSFRSKAALGVHLFKVHGRCAEYRYFISGTVCLVCQKQFWTEGRLEDHARASSHCAKRWPTFGQKKSEAAPGYGSKKRRQKEIEGFTLAPPSQMTKQSIHVDAHEWTSWQQGFHRALCDFFFDADSPTEPRACYQALDKIRAEHHLYPAELQAVMQFLITEIEMLQSDEAIRPWTSQQYQAWIVAARTLLEDEVIYDDGQQVLKDMPTLATFKERMQDFDWGEAIRETAGDDVTRDKPLYSLDSCWEEAWRLYRDGLDSASVVRDPSLLLPKELQHVWLRLLSGNRPQVAAPASFWRHPLAIAFEPLKRAIASL
;
A
#
# COMPACT_ATOMS: atom_id res chain seq x y z
N MET A 1 29.86 31.37 -0.52
CA MET A 1 29.63 32.46 -1.50
C MET A 1 30.94 32.73 -2.25
N ALA A 2 30.86 33.05 -3.54
CA ALA A 2 32.03 33.33 -4.38
C ALA A 2 32.78 34.54 -3.82
N LYS A 3 34.06 34.35 -3.45
CA LYS A 3 34.91 35.40 -2.88
C LYS A 3 35.44 36.39 -3.93
N ALA A 4 35.40 35.99 -5.20
CA ALA A 4 35.76 36.81 -6.34
C ALA A 4 35.00 36.32 -7.58
N GLY A 5 34.76 37.21 -8.54
CA GLY A 5 34.10 36.89 -9.80
C GLY A 5 34.35 38.01 -10.83
N PRO A 6 34.25 37.73 -12.14
CA PRO A 6 34.43 38.74 -13.18
C PRO A 6 33.43 39.88 -13.03
N ALA A 7 33.83 41.13 -13.32
CA ALA A 7 32.93 42.29 -13.22
C ALA A 7 31.64 42.12 -14.05
N LYS A 8 31.73 41.45 -15.21
CA LYS A 8 30.59 41.11 -16.05
C LYS A 8 29.57 40.20 -15.34
N LEU A 9 30.03 39.25 -14.53
CA LEU A 9 29.16 38.36 -13.76
C LEU A 9 28.38 39.13 -12.69
N TRP A 10 29.05 40.06 -11.98
CA TRP A 10 28.39 40.91 -11.00
C TRP A 10 27.37 41.86 -11.63
N ALA A 11 27.67 42.40 -12.81
CA ALA A 11 26.72 43.23 -13.55
C ALA A 11 25.46 42.44 -13.95
N ILE A 12 25.62 41.21 -14.46
CA ILE A 12 24.50 40.32 -14.82
C ILE A 12 23.65 39.99 -13.60
N LEU A 13 24.27 39.67 -12.46
CA LEU A 13 23.54 39.38 -11.22
C LEU A 13 22.76 40.60 -10.71
N GLN A 14 23.33 41.80 -10.81
CA GLN A 14 22.64 43.03 -10.41
C GLN A 14 21.45 43.34 -11.33
N ASP A 15 21.60 43.07 -12.63
CA ASP A 15 20.54 43.26 -13.63
C ASP A 15 19.39 42.25 -13.48
N GLU A 16 19.69 41.00 -13.10
CA GLU A 16 18.68 39.94 -12.91
C GLU A 16 17.71 40.23 -11.75
N GLY A 17 18.21 40.77 -10.62
CA GLY A 17 17.40 41.21 -9.48
C GLY A 17 16.59 40.12 -8.73
N SER A 18 16.48 38.91 -9.25
CA SER A 18 15.72 37.79 -8.67
C SER A 18 16.28 37.38 -7.30
N TRP A 19 17.62 37.31 -7.20
CA TRP A 19 18.33 36.88 -6.00
C TRP A 19 18.15 37.86 -4.83
N ILE A 20 18.08 39.17 -5.09
CA ILE A 20 17.87 40.17 -4.03
C ILE A 20 16.43 40.10 -3.52
N GLY A 21 15.46 39.81 -4.40
CA GLY A 21 14.08 39.51 -4.02
C GLY A 21 13.99 38.29 -3.10
N GLN A 22 14.63 37.18 -3.49
CA GLN A 22 14.68 35.97 -2.65
C GLN A 22 15.36 36.23 -1.30
N LEU A 23 16.50 36.95 -1.30
CA LEU A 23 17.21 37.26 -0.07
C LEU A 23 16.35 38.08 0.90
N ARG A 24 15.57 39.05 0.40
CA ARG A 24 14.64 39.82 1.22
C ARG A 24 13.54 38.93 1.82
N GLN A 25 12.99 38.00 1.04
CA GLN A 25 12.00 37.03 1.53
C GLN A 25 12.61 36.13 2.62
N ASP A 26 13.82 35.62 2.42
CA ASP A 26 14.50 34.76 3.38
C ASP A 26 14.80 35.49 4.69
N ILE A 27 15.22 36.76 4.62
CA ILE A 27 15.46 37.59 5.80
C ILE A 27 14.15 37.91 6.51
N ALA A 28 13.09 38.27 5.77
CA ALA A 28 11.76 38.50 6.34
C ALA A 28 11.24 37.25 7.05
N TRP A 29 11.36 36.08 6.42
CA TRP A 29 11.04 34.77 7.01
C TRP A 29 11.86 34.48 8.27
N LEU A 30 13.17 34.75 8.25
CA LEU A 30 14.06 34.51 9.39
C LEU A 30 13.63 35.32 10.62
N VAL A 31 13.20 36.56 10.40
CA VAL A 31 12.87 37.53 11.45
C VAL A 31 11.42 37.43 11.91
N HIS A 32 10.53 36.86 11.10
CA HIS A 32 9.11 36.75 11.36
C HIS A 32 8.77 36.31 12.81
N GLY A 33 7.94 37.09 13.50
CA GLY A 33 7.56 36.85 14.90
C GLY A 33 8.61 37.19 15.96
N ASP A 34 9.69 37.89 15.59
CA ASP A 34 10.73 38.40 16.49
C ASP A 34 11.35 39.71 15.95
N GLU A 35 10.57 40.49 15.22
CA GLU A 35 11.02 41.68 14.49
C GLU A 35 11.73 42.72 15.37
N ALA A 36 11.35 42.82 16.64
CA ALA A 36 11.95 43.75 17.59
C ALA A 36 13.44 43.49 17.88
N ASN A 37 13.92 42.25 17.70
CA ASN A 37 15.29 41.86 18.05
C ASN A 37 16.24 41.83 16.84
N TRP A 38 15.75 42.09 15.63
CA TRP A 38 16.53 41.95 14.40
C TRP A 38 16.49 43.24 13.59
N PRO A 39 17.51 43.51 12.74
CA PRO A 39 17.45 44.65 11.85
C PRO A 39 16.31 44.47 10.86
N SER A 40 15.68 45.58 10.46
CA SER A 40 14.58 45.56 9.50
C SER A 40 15.02 44.93 8.17
N PRO A 41 14.13 44.19 7.47
CA PRO A 41 14.41 43.60 6.16
C PRO A 41 14.31 44.66 5.03
N CYS A 42 15.05 45.76 5.16
CA CYS A 42 15.15 46.84 4.17
C CYS A 42 16.62 47.10 3.79
N GLU A 43 16.83 47.76 2.64
CA GLU A 43 18.19 48.06 2.14
C GLU A 43 18.99 48.95 3.10
N GLU A 44 18.32 49.90 3.77
CA GLU A 44 18.93 50.83 4.70
C GLU A 44 19.55 50.12 5.92
N ALA A 45 19.02 48.96 6.30
CA ALA A 45 19.53 48.14 7.40
C ALA A 45 20.65 47.18 6.98
N TRP A 46 21.03 47.13 5.70
CA TRP A 46 22.06 46.22 5.19
C TRP A 46 23.41 46.29 5.94
N PRO A 47 23.93 47.48 6.32
CA PRO A 47 25.17 47.56 7.10
C PRO A 47 25.08 46.81 8.45
N GLN A 48 23.89 46.80 9.07
CA GLN A 48 23.65 46.09 10.33
C GLN A 48 23.58 44.58 10.10
N TRP A 49 22.91 44.15 9.02
CA TRP A 49 22.89 42.75 8.58
C TRP A 49 24.28 42.21 8.25
N TRP A 50 25.07 42.99 7.52
CA TRP A 50 26.46 42.66 7.20
C TRP A 50 27.30 42.44 8.46
N LYS A 51 27.18 43.35 9.44
CA LYS A 51 27.86 43.21 10.73
C LYS A 51 27.43 41.93 11.46
N LEU A 52 26.13 41.62 11.49
CA LEU A 52 25.62 40.39 12.11
C LEU A 52 26.11 39.11 11.41
N LEU A 53 26.11 39.10 10.07
CA LEU A 53 26.57 37.97 9.26
C LEU A 53 28.06 37.67 9.48
N ARG A 54 28.88 38.72 9.64
CA ARG A 54 30.32 38.59 9.87
C ARG A 54 30.67 38.29 11.32
N ASP A 55 30.09 39.02 12.26
CA ASP A 55 30.55 39.04 13.65
C ASP A 55 29.75 38.06 14.54
N ALA A 56 28.53 37.67 14.15
CA ALA A 56 27.65 36.81 14.94
C ALA A 56 26.92 35.71 14.11
N PRO A 57 27.61 34.90 13.29
CA PRO A 57 26.98 33.90 12.44
C PRO A 57 26.21 32.82 13.22
N GLN A 58 26.61 32.54 14.46
CA GLN A 58 25.93 31.56 15.32
C GLN A 58 24.52 32.01 15.72
N ARG A 59 24.28 33.32 15.84
CA ARG A 59 22.96 33.87 16.17
C ARG A 59 21.98 33.60 15.03
N ILE A 60 22.42 33.82 13.80
CA ILE A 60 21.64 33.54 12.58
C ILE A 60 21.38 32.04 12.49
N LYS A 61 22.41 31.20 12.61
CA LYS A 61 22.26 29.73 12.59
C LYS A 61 21.22 29.22 13.60
N ARG A 62 21.27 29.70 14.85
CA ARG A 62 20.29 29.32 15.88
C ARG A 62 18.86 29.73 15.50
N ARG A 63 18.70 30.94 14.97
CA ARG A 63 17.40 31.45 14.53
C ARG A 63 16.86 30.67 13.34
N THR A 64 17.69 30.40 12.34
CA THR A 64 17.35 29.58 11.17
C THR A 64 16.90 28.19 11.62
N ASN A 65 17.66 27.52 12.50
CA ASN A 65 17.27 26.21 13.01
C ASN A 65 15.94 26.24 13.75
N LYS A 66 15.69 27.29 14.55
CA LYS A 66 14.42 27.47 15.26
C LYS A 66 13.25 27.67 14.29
N GLN A 67 13.44 28.45 13.23
CA GLN A 67 12.40 28.69 12.24
C GLN A 67 12.15 27.45 11.38
N LEU A 68 13.20 26.77 10.92
CA LEU A 68 13.07 25.48 10.22
C LEU A 68 12.34 24.44 11.07
N ALA A 69 12.62 24.36 12.37
CA ALA A 69 11.91 23.44 13.25
C ALA A 69 10.41 23.77 13.36
N LYS A 70 10.04 25.06 13.42
CA LYS A 70 8.64 25.49 13.41
C LYS A 70 7.96 25.15 12.09
N ASP A 71 8.60 25.48 10.97
CA ASP A 71 8.07 25.20 9.64
C ASP A 71 7.90 23.70 9.41
N PHE A 72 8.84 22.89 9.91
CA PHE A 72 8.74 21.44 9.84
C PHE A 72 7.55 20.89 10.63
N ILE A 73 7.28 21.41 11.83
CA ILE A 73 6.09 21.04 12.61
C ILE A 73 4.80 21.41 11.85
N ALA A 74 4.74 22.62 11.30
CA ALA A 74 3.58 23.07 10.52
C ALA A 74 3.38 22.22 9.25
N TYR A 75 4.47 21.87 8.57
CA TYR A 75 4.46 20.96 7.42
C TYR A 75 3.96 19.57 7.81
N GLN A 76 4.43 19.01 8.93
CA GLN A 76 3.94 17.72 9.44
C GLN A 76 2.44 17.77 9.77
N GLU A 77 1.95 18.86 10.36
CA GLU A 77 0.52 19.07 10.63
C GLU A 77 -0.32 19.03 9.36
N GLU A 78 0.10 19.81 8.36
CA GLU A 78 -0.58 19.89 7.07
C GLU A 78 -0.57 18.53 6.36
N MET A 79 0.60 17.91 6.26
CA MET A 79 0.77 16.63 5.57
C MET A 79 0.00 15.49 6.24
N THR A 80 0.03 15.41 7.57
CA THR A 80 -0.71 14.38 8.31
C THR A 80 -2.20 14.56 8.12
N SER A 81 -2.69 15.81 8.16
CA SER A 81 -4.10 16.12 7.91
C SER A 81 -4.53 15.68 6.51
N GLN A 82 -3.71 16.00 5.50
CA GLN A 82 -3.97 15.63 4.12
C GLN A 82 -3.94 14.12 3.90
N LEU A 83 -2.99 13.41 4.51
CA LEU A 83 -2.90 11.95 4.42
C LEU A 83 -4.12 11.27 5.06
N CYS A 84 -4.56 11.75 6.22
CA CYS A 84 -5.79 11.29 6.87
C CYS A 84 -7.00 11.52 5.95
N LEU A 85 -7.22 12.76 5.49
CA LEU A 85 -8.34 13.08 4.59
C LEU A 85 -8.30 12.23 3.31
N TRP A 86 -7.12 12.03 2.73
CA TRP A 86 -6.96 11.17 1.58
C TRP A 86 -7.38 9.74 1.91
N THR A 87 -6.93 9.16 3.03
CA THR A 87 -7.38 7.81 3.42
C THR A 87 -8.89 7.70 3.61
N LEU A 88 -9.52 8.69 4.26
CA LEU A 88 -10.97 8.74 4.44
C LEU A 88 -11.69 8.80 3.10
N PHE A 89 -11.22 9.66 2.18
CA PHE A 89 -11.74 9.75 0.82
C PHE A 89 -11.67 8.39 0.09
N LYS A 90 -10.52 7.70 0.16
CA LYS A 90 -10.36 6.37 -0.47
C LYS A 90 -11.40 5.36 0.02
N THR A 91 -11.74 5.40 1.30
CA THR A 91 -12.71 4.45 1.89
C THR A 91 -14.15 4.75 1.52
N VAL A 92 -14.50 6.02 1.32
CA VAL A 92 -15.87 6.43 0.95
C VAL A 92 -16.09 6.34 -0.56
N ALA A 93 -15.08 6.67 -1.36
CA ALA A 93 -15.13 6.51 -2.82
C ALA A 93 -15.19 5.04 -3.26
N ASN A 94 -14.76 4.10 -2.41
CA ASN A 94 -14.79 2.65 -2.67
C ASN A 94 -15.27 1.86 -1.44
N PRO A 95 -16.57 1.95 -1.08
CA PRO A 95 -17.10 1.32 0.12
C PRO A 95 -17.05 -0.22 0.05
N SER A 96 -17.03 -0.79 -1.16
CA SER A 96 -16.91 -2.23 -1.43
C SER A 96 -15.61 -2.87 -0.88
N GLN A 97 -14.60 -2.06 -0.52
CA GLN A 97 -13.37 -2.54 0.12
C GLN A 97 -13.46 -2.63 1.66
N THR A 98 -14.58 -2.23 2.27
CA THR A 98 -14.73 -2.17 3.74
C THR A 98 -15.49 -3.37 4.34
N GLY A 99 -15.95 -4.30 3.50
CA GLY A 99 -16.20 -5.65 3.96
C GLY A 99 -14.87 -6.23 4.45
N PRO A 100 -14.82 -6.99 5.57
CA PRO A 100 -13.58 -7.65 5.97
C PRO A 100 -13.19 -8.61 4.84
N ALA A 101 -12.26 -8.18 3.98
CA ALA A 101 -11.66 -8.98 2.93
C ALA A 101 -10.88 -10.11 3.61
N ALA A 102 -11.63 -11.16 3.93
CA ALA A 102 -11.20 -12.28 4.72
C ALA A 102 -10.50 -13.24 3.75
N TRP A 103 -9.18 -13.19 3.67
CA TRP A 103 -8.35 -14.14 2.94
C TRP A 103 -8.55 -15.53 3.55
N PRO A 104 -9.32 -16.45 2.93
CA PRO A 104 -9.70 -17.70 3.56
C PRO A 104 -8.68 -18.79 3.20
N CYS A 105 -8.31 -19.58 4.19
CA CYS A 105 -7.71 -20.89 3.94
C CYS A 105 -8.84 -21.89 3.74
N ARG A 106 -8.97 -22.45 2.54
CA ARG A 106 -10.03 -23.42 2.22
C ARG A 106 -9.86 -24.75 2.96
N SER A 107 -8.63 -25.19 3.18
CA SER A 107 -8.29 -26.43 3.89
C SER A 107 -8.70 -26.39 5.36
N CYS A 108 -8.47 -25.27 6.05
CA CYS A 108 -8.81 -25.09 7.47
C CYS A 108 -10.09 -24.27 7.73
N ARG A 109 -10.71 -23.73 6.68
CA ARG A 109 -11.85 -22.77 6.74
C ARG A 109 -11.61 -21.56 7.63
N LYS A 110 -10.34 -21.18 7.87
CA LYS A 110 -9.96 -20.00 8.66
C LYS A 110 -9.82 -18.78 7.76
N SER A 111 -10.34 -17.63 8.17
CA SER A 111 -10.22 -16.37 7.45
C SER A 111 -9.19 -15.43 8.09
N PHE A 112 -8.44 -14.71 7.25
CA PHE A 112 -7.38 -13.80 7.67
C PHE A 112 -7.61 -12.39 7.11
N ARG A 113 -7.21 -11.36 7.85
CA ARG A 113 -7.41 -9.96 7.46
C ARG A 113 -6.48 -9.47 6.34
N SER A 114 -5.45 -10.25 5.96
CA SER A 114 -4.50 -9.87 4.92
C SER A 114 -3.88 -11.08 4.22
N LYS A 115 -3.44 -10.88 2.98
CA LYS A 115 -2.67 -11.85 2.18
C LYS A 115 -1.41 -12.31 2.91
N ALA A 116 -0.73 -11.40 3.60
CA ALA A 116 0.46 -11.72 4.39
C ALA A 116 0.14 -12.65 5.57
N ALA A 117 -0.98 -12.43 6.27
CA ALA A 117 -1.43 -13.30 7.35
C ALA A 117 -1.81 -14.70 6.83
N LEU A 118 -2.50 -14.78 5.68
CA LEU A 118 -2.76 -16.05 5.00
C LEU A 118 -1.44 -16.74 4.61
N GLY A 119 -0.48 -16.03 4.03
CA GLY A 119 0.82 -16.60 3.64
C GLY A 119 1.61 -17.17 4.82
N VAL A 120 1.61 -16.50 5.98
CA VAL A 120 2.22 -17.02 7.21
C VAL A 120 1.50 -18.29 7.69
N HIS A 121 0.17 -18.33 7.61
CA HIS A 121 -0.63 -19.50 7.95
C HIS A 121 -0.33 -20.68 7.02
N LEU A 122 -0.32 -20.46 5.70
CA LEU A 122 0.00 -21.49 4.70
C LEU A 122 1.41 -22.07 4.92
N PHE A 123 2.39 -21.24 5.29
CA PHE A 123 3.73 -21.74 5.62
C PHE A 123 3.77 -22.57 6.91
N LYS A 124 3.14 -22.09 7.99
CA LYS A 124 3.23 -22.73 9.31
C LYS A 124 2.38 -23.99 9.45
N VAL A 125 1.18 -23.99 8.86
CA VAL A 125 0.20 -25.07 9.02
C VAL A 125 0.27 -26.04 7.84
N HIS A 126 0.47 -25.53 6.64
CA HIS A 126 0.41 -26.31 5.40
C HIS A 126 1.76 -26.49 4.71
N GLY A 127 2.86 -25.99 5.30
CA GLY A 127 4.21 -26.13 4.76
C GLY A 127 4.48 -25.39 3.45
N ARG A 128 3.55 -24.54 2.99
CA ARG A 128 3.71 -23.82 1.72
C ARG A 128 4.82 -22.78 1.83
N CYS A 129 5.92 -23.03 1.13
CA CYS A 129 7.04 -22.10 1.02
C CYS A 129 7.05 -21.45 -0.36
N ALA A 130 7.36 -20.14 -0.42
CA ALA A 130 7.55 -19.45 -1.69
C ALA A 130 8.81 -19.97 -2.40
N GLU A 131 8.68 -20.37 -3.66
CA GLU A 131 9.73 -21.08 -4.40
C GLU A 131 11.03 -20.30 -4.52
N TYR A 132 10.95 -18.98 -4.71
CA TYR A 132 12.13 -18.12 -4.81
C TYR A 132 13.08 -18.29 -3.60
N ARG A 133 12.57 -18.69 -2.41
CA ARG A 133 13.40 -18.90 -1.22
C ARG A 133 14.40 -20.06 -1.36
N TYR A 134 14.19 -20.98 -2.30
CA TYR A 134 15.14 -22.04 -2.60
C TYR A 134 16.20 -21.62 -3.63
N PHE A 135 15.96 -20.55 -4.39
CA PHE A 135 16.83 -20.13 -5.49
C PHE A 135 17.65 -18.88 -5.18
N ILE A 136 17.29 -18.14 -4.13
CA ILE A 136 18.04 -16.97 -3.71
C ILE A 136 19.39 -17.40 -3.10
N SER A 137 20.44 -16.82 -3.65
CA SER A 137 21.80 -16.97 -3.17
C SER A 137 22.60 -15.70 -3.44
N GLY A 138 23.28 -15.21 -2.41
CA GLY A 138 24.15 -14.04 -2.54
C GLY A 138 23.36 -12.75 -2.68
N THR A 139 23.88 -11.80 -3.46
CA THR A 139 23.36 -10.44 -3.53
C THR A 139 22.97 -9.99 -4.93
N VAL A 140 23.13 -10.85 -5.95
CA VAL A 140 22.82 -10.53 -7.34
C VAL A 140 21.56 -11.28 -7.78
N CYS A 141 20.62 -10.58 -8.40
CA CYS A 141 19.49 -11.23 -9.06
C CYS A 141 19.96 -11.81 -10.39
N LEU A 142 19.92 -13.14 -10.55
CA LEU A 142 20.35 -13.79 -11.80
C LEU A 142 19.45 -13.45 -13.00
N VAL A 143 18.21 -13.03 -12.76
CA VAL A 143 17.24 -12.67 -13.81
C VAL A 143 17.49 -11.26 -14.35
N CYS A 144 17.58 -10.26 -13.46
CA CYS A 144 17.72 -8.86 -13.87
C CYS A 144 19.16 -8.33 -13.77
N GLN A 145 20.09 -9.16 -13.27
CA GLN A 145 21.50 -8.85 -13.02
C GLN A 145 21.72 -7.59 -12.17
N LYS A 146 20.73 -7.25 -11.33
CA LYS A 146 20.84 -6.16 -10.36
C LYS A 146 21.54 -6.66 -9.11
N GLN A 147 22.58 -5.96 -8.69
CA GLN A 147 23.24 -6.19 -7.42
C GLN A 147 22.55 -5.43 -6.30
N PHE A 148 22.32 -6.12 -5.19
CA PHE A 148 21.78 -5.59 -3.94
C PHE A 148 22.86 -5.61 -2.86
N TRP A 149 22.60 -4.93 -1.75
CA TRP A 149 23.56 -4.76 -0.64
C TRP A 149 23.55 -5.95 0.33
N THR A 150 22.47 -6.72 0.30
CA THR A 150 22.17 -7.80 1.23
C THR A 150 21.29 -8.84 0.53
N GLU A 151 21.42 -10.11 0.90
CA GLU A 151 20.52 -11.18 0.45
C GLU A 151 19.06 -10.87 0.80
N GLY A 152 18.79 -10.26 1.96
CA GLY A 152 17.44 -9.84 2.35
C GLY A 152 16.76 -8.85 1.38
N ARG A 153 17.52 -7.89 0.83
CA ARG A 153 17.01 -6.97 -0.21
C ARG A 153 16.81 -7.65 -1.56
N LEU A 154 17.62 -8.66 -1.87
CA LEU A 154 17.41 -9.50 -3.04
C LEU A 154 16.11 -10.32 -2.89
N GLU A 155 15.80 -10.84 -1.70
CA GLU A 155 14.50 -11.46 -1.38
C GLU A 155 13.34 -10.48 -1.51
N ASP A 156 13.50 -9.25 -1.04
CA ASP A 156 12.47 -8.21 -1.18
C ASP A 156 12.22 -7.87 -2.65
N HIS A 157 13.27 -7.79 -3.46
CA HIS A 157 13.16 -7.64 -4.90
C HIS A 157 12.45 -8.83 -5.56
N ALA A 158 12.81 -10.07 -5.17
CA ALA A 158 12.16 -11.28 -5.66
C ALA A 158 10.65 -11.24 -5.40
N ARG A 159 10.25 -10.83 -4.20
CA ARG A 159 8.84 -10.75 -3.82
C ARG A 159 8.09 -9.64 -4.54
N ALA A 160 8.72 -8.47 -4.71
CA ALA A 160 8.09 -7.31 -5.33
C ALA A 160 8.01 -7.44 -6.87
N SER A 161 8.98 -8.10 -7.49
CA SER A 161 9.04 -8.28 -8.94
C SER A 161 8.52 -9.66 -9.33
N SER A 162 7.24 -9.75 -9.70
CA SER A 162 6.64 -10.97 -10.24
C SER A 162 7.43 -11.53 -11.44
N HIS A 163 8.01 -10.63 -12.26
CA HIS A 163 8.88 -10.99 -13.38
C HIS A 163 10.11 -11.79 -12.95
N CYS A 164 10.81 -11.35 -11.90
CA CYS A 164 12.05 -12.00 -11.43
C CYS A 164 11.74 -13.23 -10.58
N ALA A 165 10.66 -13.20 -9.78
CA ALA A 165 10.24 -14.34 -8.97
C ALA A 165 9.96 -15.59 -9.82
N LYS A 166 9.20 -15.42 -10.91
CA LYS A 166 8.79 -16.51 -11.80
C LYS A 166 9.93 -17.12 -12.60
N ARG A 167 10.92 -16.30 -12.98
CA ARG A 167 12.05 -16.71 -13.84
C ARG A 167 13.22 -17.31 -13.07
N TRP A 168 13.21 -17.23 -11.74
CA TRP A 168 14.32 -17.72 -10.93
C TRP A 168 14.60 -19.22 -11.06
N PRO A 169 13.58 -20.11 -11.12
CA PRO A 169 13.80 -21.53 -11.31
C PRO A 169 14.61 -21.87 -12.56
N THR A 170 14.50 -21.06 -13.62
CA THR A 170 15.21 -21.25 -14.89
C THR A 170 16.72 -20.96 -14.79
N PHE A 171 17.12 -20.02 -13.93
CA PHE A 171 18.52 -19.56 -13.83
C PHE A 171 19.23 -19.98 -12.53
N GLY A 172 18.47 -20.24 -11.47
CA GLY A 172 19.00 -20.53 -10.15
C GLY A 172 19.15 -22.02 -9.89
N GLN A 173 20.21 -22.40 -9.19
CA GLN A 173 20.30 -23.74 -8.62
C GLN A 173 19.39 -23.84 -7.39
N LYS A 174 18.49 -24.83 -7.39
CA LYS A 174 17.60 -25.09 -6.24
C LYS A 174 18.42 -25.58 -5.05
N LYS A 175 18.44 -24.82 -3.97
CA LYS A 175 19.02 -25.25 -2.69
C LYS A 175 18.12 -26.30 -2.03
N SER A 176 18.73 -27.19 -1.24
CA SER A 176 18.02 -28.16 -0.41
C SER A 176 17.21 -27.49 0.71
N GLU A 177 17.70 -26.39 1.26
CA GLU A 177 17.06 -25.62 2.33
C GLU A 177 16.53 -24.28 1.84
N ALA A 178 15.31 -23.93 2.25
CA ALA A 178 14.74 -22.62 1.99
C ALA A 178 15.41 -21.54 2.84
N ALA A 179 15.72 -20.39 2.23
CA ALA A 179 16.14 -19.18 2.94
C ALA A 179 15.16 -18.82 4.06
N PRO A 180 15.61 -18.24 5.20
CA PRO A 180 14.76 -17.98 6.36
C PRO A 180 13.56 -17.09 6.03
N GLY A 181 12.44 -17.29 6.74
CA GLY A 181 11.20 -16.56 6.47
C GLY A 181 11.29 -15.07 6.78
N TYR A 182 10.47 -14.29 6.08
CA TYR A 182 10.34 -12.85 6.31
C TYR A 182 9.95 -12.55 7.76
N GLY A 183 10.63 -11.60 8.40
CA GLY A 183 10.42 -11.24 9.80
C GLY A 183 10.94 -12.26 10.83
N SER A 184 11.63 -13.33 10.41
CA SER A 184 12.26 -14.26 11.34
C SER A 184 13.53 -13.68 11.97
N LYS A 185 13.82 -14.07 13.22
CA LYS A 185 15.08 -13.70 13.91
C LYS A 185 16.32 -14.12 13.10
N LYS A 186 16.26 -15.30 12.46
CA LYS A 186 17.33 -15.83 11.59
C LYS A 186 17.57 -14.95 10.35
N ARG A 187 16.53 -14.38 9.75
CA ARG A 187 16.68 -13.44 8.62
C ARG A 187 17.38 -12.16 9.08
N ARG A 188 16.93 -11.57 10.19
CA ARG A 188 17.54 -10.35 10.75
C ARG A 188 19.02 -10.56 11.09
N GLN A 189 19.37 -11.72 11.63
CA GLN A 189 20.76 -12.09 11.89
C GLN A 189 21.58 -12.15 10.59
N LYS A 190 21.10 -12.86 9.56
CA LYS A 190 21.76 -12.92 8.24
C LYS A 190 21.89 -11.55 7.56
N GLU A 191 20.91 -10.67 7.69
CA GLU A 191 20.96 -9.31 7.15
C GLU A 191 22.08 -8.47 7.80
N ILE A 192 22.31 -8.67 9.11
CA ILE A 192 23.39 -8.00 9.85
C ILE A 192 24.75 -8.61 9.45
N GLU A 193 24.86 -9.94 9.43
CA GLU A 193 26.10 -10.65 9.12
C GLU A 193 26.54 -10.47 7.64
N GLY A 194 25.58 -10.37 6.72
CA GLY A 194 25.82 -10.27 5.27
C GLY A 194 25.81 -8.84 4.72
N PHE A 195 25.89 -7.81 5.57
CA PHE A 195 25.84 -6.42 5.12
C PHE A 195 27.06 -6.04 4.29
N THR A 196 26.85 -5.66 3.03
CA THR A 196 27.91 -5.24 2.11
C THR A 196 27.69 -3.79 1.68
N LEU A 197 28.70 -2.90 1.86
CA LEU A 197 28.65 -1.46 1.55
C LEU A 197 28.74 -1.12 0.03
N ALA A 198 28.28 -2.00 -0.86
CA ALA A 198 28.43 -1.80 -2.30
C ALA A 198 27.22 -1.10 -2.94
N PRO A 199 27.39 0.01 -3.70
CA PRO A 199 26.32 0.67 -4.44
C PRO A 199 25.60 -0.31 -5.38
N PRO A 200 24.26 -0.19 -5.56
CA PRO A 200 23.53 -1.12 -6.40
C PRO A 200 23.86 -0.81 -7.87
N SER A 201 24.78 -1.58 -8.44
CA SER A 201 25.12 -1.54 -9.86
C SER A 201 24.23 -2.51 -10.63
N GLN A 202 23.67 -2.03 -11.75
CA GLN A 202 22.99 -2.87 -12.72
C GLN A 202 24.04 -3.39 -13.70
N MET A 203 24.29 -4.69 -13.70
CA MET A 203 25.17 -5.30 -14.71
C MET A 203 24.41 -5.44 -16.04
N THR A 204 25.15 -5.63 -17.13
CA THR A 204 24.66 -5.60 -18.51
C THR A 204 23.41 -6.46 -18.69
N LYS A 205 22.29 -5.84 -19.05
CA LYS A 205 20.99 -6.50 -19.18
C LYS A 205 21.02 -7.50 -20.34
N GLN A 206 21.14 -8.79 -20.06
CA GLN A 206 20.85 -9.80 -21.07
C GLN A 206 19.33 -9.86 -21.27
N SER A 207 18.88 -9.53 -22.48
CA SER A 207 17.49 -9.76 -22.88
C SER A 207 17.32 -11.25 -23.15
N ILE A 208 16.63 -11.94 -22.25
CA ILE A 208 16.33 -13.36 -22.42
C ILE A 208 14.84 -13.47 -22.72
N HIS A 209 14.54 -13.95 -23.92
CA HIS A 209 13.18 -14.32 -24.31
C HIS A 209 12.85 -15.64 -23.59
N VAL A 210 11.78 -15.65 -22.81
CA VAL A 210 11.27 -16.87 -22.15
C VAL A 210 9.76 -16.87 -22.33
N ASP A 211 9.22 -18.03 -22.69
CA ASP A 211 7.79 -18.25 -22.91
C ASP A 211 6.97 -17.96 -21.66
N ALA A 212 5.76 -17.43 -21.88
CA ALA A 212 4.96 -16.75 -20.86
C ALA A 212 4.30 -17.67 -19.81
N HIS A 213 4.53 -18.98 -19.84
CA HIS A 213 3.67 -19.98 -19.18
C HIS A 213 4.38 -20.91 -18.17
N GLU A 214 5.30 -20.39 -17.36
CA GLU A 214 5.87 -21.19 -16.25
C GLU A 214 5.01 -21.03 -14.98
N TRP A 215 4.17 -22.03 -14.71
CA TRP A 215 3.45 -22.20 -13.44
C TRP A 215 4.38 -22.70 -12.33
N THR A 216 4.08 -22.32 -11.08
CA THR A 216 4.77 -22.84 -9.89
C THR A 216 4.50 -24.35 -9.70
N SER A 217 5.36 -25.06 -8.96
CA SER A 217 5.18 -26.49 -8.66
C SER A 217 3.85 -26.77 -7.94
N TRP A 218 3.36 -25.81 -7.15
CA TRP A 218 2.06 -25.90 -6.50
C TRP A 218 0.90 -25.80 -7.50
N GLN A 219 0.98 -24.90 -8.49
CA GLN A 219 -0.02 -24.77 -9.55
C GLN A 219 0.00 -25.98 -10.49
N GLN A 220 1.18 -26.47 -10.84
CA GLN A 220 1.35 -27.70 -11.61
C GLN A 220 0.74 -28.92 -10.89
N GLY A 221 0.96 -29.03 -9.58
CA GLY A 221 0.36 -30.10 -8.78
C GLY A 221 -1.17 -30.04 -8.77
N PHE A 222 -1.74 -28.85 -8.61
CA PHE A 222 -3.19 -28.65 -8.66
C PHE A 222 -3.77 -28.96 -10.04
N HIS A 223 -3.16 -28.44 -11.11
CA HIS A 223 -3.58 -28.76 -12.48
C HIS A 223 -3.54 -30.25 -12.75
N ARG A 224 -2.47 -30.93 -12.35
CA ARG A 224 -2.36 -32.38 -12.50
C ARG A 224 -3.47 -33.13 -11.77
N ALA A 225 -3.77 -32.76 -10.52
CA ALA A 225 -4.86 -33.38 -9.77
C ALA A 225 -6.23 -33.15 -10.42
N LEU A 226 -6.44 -32.00 -11.06
CA LEU A 226 -7.64 -31.75 -11.84
C LEU A 226 -7.68 -32.60 -13.11
N CYS A 227 -6.58 -32.68 -13.87
CA CYS A 227 -6.49 -33.55 -15.04
C CYS A 227 -6.76 -35.01 -14.66
N ASP A 228 -6.15 -35.49 -13.58
CA ASP A 228 -6.39 -36.86 -13.08
C ASP A 228 -7.89 -37.08 -12.83
N PHE A 229 -8.62 -36.10 -12.26
CA PHE A 229 -10.08 -36.16 -12.11
C PHE A 229 -10.84 -36.19 -13.44
N PHE A 230 -10.48 -35.36 -14.42
CA PHE A 230 -11.19 -35.31 -15.72
C PHE A 230 -10.89 -36.51 -16.63
N PHE A 231 -9.77 -37.19 -16.43
CA PHE A 231 -9.39 -38.38 -17.20
C PHE A 231 -9.67 -39.70 -16.45
N ASP A 232 -10.11 -39.65 -15.19
CA ASP A 232 -10.58 -40.82 -14.45
C ASP A 232 -11.98 -41.26 -14.94
N ALA A 233 -12.09 -42.54 -15.30
CA ALA A 233 -13.32 -43.15 -15.78
C ALA A 233 -14.38 -43.30 -14.67
N ASP A 234 -13.94 -43.36 -13.41
CA ASP A 234 -14.82 -43.51 -12.24
C ASP A 234 -15.32 -42.15 -11.71
N SER A 235 -14.95 -41.04 -12.37
CA SER A 235 -15.38 -39.71 -11.97
C SER A 235 -16.89 -39.52 -12.07
N PRO A 236 -17.51 -38.84 -11.09
CA PRO A 236 -18.94 -38.61 -11.09
C PRO A 236 -19.39 -37.86 -12.34
N THR A 237 -20.59 -38.19 -12.82
CA THR A 237 -21.22 -37.53 -13.98
C THR A 237 -22.40 -36.65 -13.60
N GLU A 238 -22.71 -36.55 -12.30
CA GLU A 238 -23.75 -35.68 -11.76
C GLU A 238 -23.16 -34.32 -11.36
N PRO A 239 -23.68 -33.18 -11.85
CA PRO A 239 -23.06 -31.86 -11.67
C PRO A 239 -22.73 -31.51 -10.21
N ARG A 240 -23.60 -31.88 -9.26
CA ARG A 240 -23.41 -31.61 -7.83
C ARG A 240 -22.28 -32.44 -7.23
N ALA A 241 -22.17 -33.71 -7.61
CA ALA A 241 -21.09 -34.59 -7.16
C ALA A 241 -19.75 -34.17 -7.77
N CYS A 242 -19.75 -33.74 -9.04
CA CYS A 242 -18.58 -33.14 -9.70
C CYS A 242 -18.08 -31.90 -8.95
N TYR A 243 -18.99 -30.98 -8.62
CA TYR A 243 -18.65 -29.77 -7.87
C TYR A 243 -18.02 -30.11 -6.52
N GLN A 244 -18.58 -31.06 -5.77
CA GLN A 244 -18.05 -31.47 -4.46
C GLN A 244 -16.66 -32.11 -4.57
N ALA A 245 -16.42 -32.90 -5.61
CA ALA A 245 -15.10 -33.50 -5.86
C ALA A 245 -14.06 -32.43 -6.22
N LEU A 246 -14.41 -31.50 -7.12
CA LEU A 246 -13.53 -30.39 -7.50
C LEU A 246 -13.27 -29.44 -6.32
N ASP A 247 -14.26 -29.16 -5.47
CA ASP A 247 -14.10 -28.36 -4.26
C ASP A 247 -13.18 -29.04 -3.24
N LYS A 248 -13.22 -30.38 -3.15
CA LYS A 248 -12.30 -31.15 -2.32
C LYS A 248 -10.86 -31.04 -2.83
N ILE A 249 -10.64 -31.24 -4.14
CA ILE A 249 -9.31 -31.08 -4.77
C ILE A 249 -8.79 -29.66 -4.53
N ARG A 250 -9.66 -28.66 -4.71
CA ARG A 250 -9.37 -27.25 -4.41
C ARG A 250 -8.97 -27.04 -2.94
N ALA A 251 -9.67 -27.66 -2.01
CA ALA A 251 -9.39 -27.54 -0.58
C ALA A 251 -8.08 -28.23 -0.16
N GLU A 252 -7.67 -29.28 -0.85
CA GLU A 252 -6.39 -29.99 -0.61
C GLU A 252 -5.18 -29.21 -1.14
N HIS A 253 -5.39 -28.37 -2.16
CA HIS A 253 -4.33 -27.56 -2.77
C HIS A 253 -4.29 -26.15 -2.17
N HIS A 254 -3.19 -25.84 -1.48
CA HIS A 254 -3.00 -24.62 -0.70
C HIS A 254 -2.66 -23.38 -1.55
N LEU A 255 -3.38 -23.17 -2.65
CA LEU A 255 -3.17 -22.08 -3.61
C LEU A 255 -3.82 -20.76 -3.16
N TYR A 256 -3.29 -19.62 -3.62
CA TYR A 256 -3.95 -18.33 -3.44
C TYR A 256 -5.15 -18.23 -4.41
N PRO A 257 -6.19 -17.44 -4.11
CA PRO A 257 -7.38 -17.32 -4.96
C PRO A 257 -7.07 -17.00 -6.43
N ALA A 258 -6.17 -16.03 -6.68
CA ALA A 258 -5.77 -15.68 -8.04
C ALA A 258 -5.00 -16.81 -8.78
N GLU A 259 -4.26 -17.65 -8.05
CA GLU A 259 -3.55 -18.80 -8.64
C GLU A 259 -4.52 -19.92 -8.99
N LEU A 260 -5.50 -20.18 -8.12
CA LEU A 260 -6.60 -21.12 -8.38
C LEU A 260 -7.37 -20.70 -9.64
N GLN A 261 -7.78 -19.43 -9.70
CA GLN A 261 -8.51 -18.88 -10.83
C GLN A 261 -7.73 -19.04 -12.15
N ALA A 262 -6.45 -18.71 -12.15
CA ALA A 262 -5.60 -18.85 -13.33
C ALA A 262 -5.52 -20.29 -13.85
N VAL A 263 -5.33 -21.27 -12.94
CA VAL A 263 -5.28 -22.69 -13.31
C VAL A 263 -6.64 -23.19 -13.78
N MET A 264 -7.72 -22.85 -13.07
CA MET A 264 -9.08 -23.25 -13.43
C MET A 264 -9.51 -22.69 -14.79
N GLN A 265 -9.19 -21.41 -15.07
CA GLN A 265 -9.53 -20.79 -16.35
C GLN A 265 -8.76 -21.44 -17.51
N PHE A 266 -7.48 -21.73 -17.32
CA PHE A 266 -6.68 -22.46 -18.29
C PHE A 266 -7.25 -23.86 -18.56
N LEU A 267 -7.60 -24.59 -17.50
CA LEU A 267 -8.16 -25.93 -17.60
C LEU A 267 -9.50 -25.94 -18.34
N ILE A 268 -10.38 -24.98 -18.06
CA ILE A 268 -11.66 -24.83 -18.79
C ILE A 268 -11.39 -24.65 -20.29
N THR A 269 -10.42 -23.81 -20.65
CA THR A 269 -10.01 -23.63 -22.05
C THR A 269 -9.46 -24.92 -22.66
N GLU A 270 -8.61 -25.66 -21.95
CA GLU A 270 -8.09 -26.96 -22.43
C GLU A 270 -9.21 -27.99 -22.65
N ILE A 271 -10.13 -28.12 -21.70
CA ILE A 271 -11.28 -29.04 -21.79
C ILE A 271 -12.17 -28.68 -22.99
N GLU A 272 -12.45 -27.40 -23.20
CA GLU A 272 -13.22 -26.92 -24.36
C GLU A 272 -12.51 -27.21 -25.68
N MET A 273 -11.20 -26.97 -25.74
CA MET A 273 -10.38 -27.28 -26.92
C MET A 273 -10.40 -28.78 -27.25
N LEU A 274 -10.15 -29.64 -26.25
CA LEU A 274 -10.14 -31.09 -26.42
C LEU A 274 -11.50 -31.66 -26.85
N GLN A 275 -12.61 -31.11 -26.33
CA GLN A 275 -13.94 -31.56 -26.70
C GLN A 275 -14.39 -31.05 -28.09
N SER A 276 -13.85 -29.91 -28.52
CA SER A 276 -14.12 -29.31 -29.84
C SER A 276 -13.42 -30.05 -30.99
N ASP A 277 -12.32 -30.75 -30.71
CA ASP A 277 -11.58 -31.53 -31.70
C ASP A 277 -12.30 -32.86 -32.00
N GLU A 278 -12.78 -33.00 -33.24
CA GLU A 278 -13.51 -34.18 -33.70
C GLU A 278 -12.68 -35.48 -33.68
N ALA A 279 -11.34 -35.38 -33.73
CA ALA A 279 -10.46 -36.54 -33.75
C ALA A 279 -10.19 -37.13 -32.36
N ILE A 280 -10.29 -36.32 -31.30
CA ILE A 280 -9.97 -36.73 -29.93
C ILE A 280 -11.25 -36.95 -29.11
N ARG A 281 -12.16 -35.97 -29.14
CA ARG A 281 -13.40 -35.85 -28.33
C ARG A 281 -13.47 -36.88 -27.18
N PRO A 282 -12.71 -36.65 -26.09
CA PRO A 282 -12.39 -37.71 -25.14
C PRO A 282 -13.57 -38.09 -24.23
N TRP A 283 -14.59 -37.23 -24.12
CA TRP A 283 -15.69 -37.41 -23.18
C TRP A 283 -17.07 -37.44 -23.86
N THR A 284 -18.00 -38.16 -23.23
CA THR A 284 -19.42 -38.15 -23.65
C THR A 284 -20.03 -36.76 -23.43
N SER A 285 -21.05 -36.41 -24.22
CA SER A 285 -21.75 -35.12 -24.07
C SER A 285 -22.29 -34.88 -22.66
N GLN A 286 -22.70 -35.94 -21.96
CA GLN A 286 -23.22 -35.84 -20.59
C GLN A 286 -22.10 -35.56 -19.57
N GLN A 287 -20.97 -36.27 -19.67
CA GLN A 287 -19.80 -36.03 -18.81
C GLN A 287 -19.28 -34.59 -19.00
N TYR A 288 -19.06 -34.18 -20.24
CA TYR A 288 -18.58 -32.85 -20.58
C TYR A 288 -19.47 -31.75 -19.98
N GLN A 289 -20.80 -31.84 -20.15
CA GLN A 289 -21.72 -30.82 -19.63
C GLN A 289 -21.72 -30.76 -18.10
N ALA A 290 -21.71 -31.91 -17.41
CA ALA A 290 -21.67 -31.93 -15.96
C ALA A 290 -20.36 -31.32 -15.41
N TRP A 291 -19.25 -31.61 -16.06
CA TRP A 291 -17.91 -31.18 -15.69
C TRP A 291 -17.65 -29.71 -15.96
N ILE A 292 -18.03 -29.20 -17.14
CA ILE A 292 -17.83 -27.80 -17.49
C ILE A 292 -18.70 -26.87 -16.62
N VAL A 293 -19.94 -27.29 -16.32
CA VAL A 293 -20.82 -26.55 -15.41
C VAL A 293 -20.22 -26.51 -14.02
N ALA A 294 -19.80 -27.67 -13.48
CA ALA A 294 -19.18 -27.71 -12.16
C ALA A 294 -17.90 -26.86 -12.07
N ALA A 295 -17.03 -26.91 -13.09
CA ALA A 295 -15.79 -26.12 -13.13
C ALA A 295 -16.06 -24.61 -13.22
N ARG A 296 -17.04 -24.19 -14.05
CA ARG A 296 -17.44 -22.78 -14.17
C ARG A 296 -18.10 -22.26 -12.89
N THR A 297 -19.00 -23.03 -12.27
CA THR A 297 -19.59 -22.67 -10.97
C THR A 297 -18.52 -22.55 -9.89
N LEU A 298 -17.52 -23.44 -9.87
CA LEU A 298 -16.41 -23.34 -8.92
C LEU A 298 -15.56 -22.07 -9.15
N LEU A 299 -15.40 -21.65 -10.40
CA LEU A 299 -14.70 -20.42 -10.80
C LEU A 299 -15.49 -19.16 -10.38
N GLU A 300 -16.81 -19.18 -10.53
CA GLU A 300 -17.71 -18.09 -10.12
C GLU A 300 -17.80 -17.95 -8.59
N ASP A 301 -17.73 -19.06 -7.86
CA ASP A 301 -17.69 -19.08 -6.39
C ASP A 301 -16.39 -18.52 -5.79
N GLU A 302 -15.36 -18.26 -6.62
CA GLU A 302 -14.18 -17.54 -6.16
C GLU A 302 -14.49 -16.05 -6.00
N VAL A 303 -14.63 -15.63 -4.74
CA VAL A 303 -14.65 -14.21 -4.38
C VAL A 303 -13.34 -13.58 -4.84
N ILE A 304 -13.43 -12.67 -5.81
CA ILE A 304 -12.29 -11.88 -6.30
C ILE A 304 -11.80 -11.01 -5.14
N TYR A 305 -10.69 -11.41 -4.53
CA TYR A 305 -9.92 -10.54 -3.67
C TYR A 305 -9.09 -9.64 -4.58
N ASP A 306 -9.62 -8.47 -4.92
CA ASP A 306 -8.82 -7.44 -5.58
C ASP A 306 -7.64 -7.10 -4.65
N ASP A 307 -6.43 -7.31 -5.16
CA ASP A 307 -5.17 -7.02 -4.46
C ASP A 307 -4.95 -5.50 -4.41
N GLY A 308 -6.00 -4.68 -4.24
CA GLY A 308 -5.95 -3.22 -4.20
C GLY A 308 -5.27 -2.54 -5.41
N GLN A 309 -4.85 -3.31 -6.41
CA GLN A 309 -3.92 -2.91 -7.47
C GLN A 309 -4.67 -2.48 -8.72
N GLN A 310 -5.86 -3.02 -8.99
CA GLN A 310 -6.66 -2.58 -10.14
C GLN A 310 -7.27 -1.19 -9.91
N VAL A 311 -7.70 -0.87 -8.69
CA VAL A 311 -8.35 0.42 -8.38
C VAL A 311 -7.35 1.57 -8.21
N LEU A 312 -6.07 1.30 -7.94
CA LEU A 312 -5.02 2.33 -7.92
C LEU A 312 -4.85 3.08 -9.26
N LYS A 313 -5.38 2.56 -10.38
CA LYS A 313 -5.26 3.20 -11.69
C LYS A 313 -6.14 4.45 -11.85
N ASP A 314 -7.28 4.52 -11.17
CA ASP A 314 -8.22 5.66 -11.29
C ASP A 314 -8.20 6.58 -10.04
N MET A 315 -7.42 6.21 -9.02
CA MET A 315 -7.34 7.00 -7.79
C MET A 315 -6.46 8.23 -7.98
N PRO A 316 -6.93 9.43 -7.60
CA PRO A 316 -6.11 10.63 -7.69
C PRO A 316 -4.90 10.48 -6.77
N THR A 317 -3.73 10.84 -7.31
CA THR A 317 -2.52 11.07 -6.53
C THR A 317 -2.77 12.07 -5.41
N LEU A 318 -1.97 12.04 -4.34
CA LEU A 318 -2.11 13.01 -3.24
C LEU A 318 -2.06 14.46 -3.75
N ALA A 319 -1.22 14.76 -4.74
CA ALA A 319 -1.13 16.08 -5.35
C ALA A 319 -2.45 16.51 -6.03
N THR A 320 -3.00 15.64 -6.90
CA THR A 320 -4.30 15.89 -7.55
C THR A 320 -5.47 15.89 -6.56
N PHE A 321 -5.35 15.18 -5.44
CA PHE A 321 -6.34 15.19 -4.37
C PHE A 321 -6.36 16.52 -3.63
N LYS A 322 -5.20 17.15 -3.38
CA LYS A 322 -5.15 18.47 -2.73
C LYS A 322 -5.96 19.53 -3.49
N GLU A 323 -5.92 19.49 -4.81
CA GLU A 323 -6.68 20.40 -5.68
C GLU A 323 -8.19 20.10 -5.63
N ARG A 324 -8.57 18.81 -5.71
CA ARG A 324 -9.97 18.37 -5.70
C ARG A 324 -10.66 18.48 -4.34
N MET A 325 -9.89 18.52 -3.25
CA MET A 325 -10.42 18.52 -1.88
C MET A 325 -11.27 19.74 -1.53
N GLN A 326 -11.03 20.88 -2.18
CA GLN A 326 -11.77 22.12 -1.88
C GLN A 326 -13.24 22.03 -2.31
N ASP A 327 -13.53 21.23 -3.33
CA ASP A 327 -14.87 21.11 -3.94
C ASP A 327 -15.56 19.77 -3.61
N PHE A 328 -14.96 18.93 -2.78
CA PHE A 328 -15.51 17.59 -2.48
C PHE A 328 -16.62 17.64 -1.42
N ASP A 329 -17.85 17.26 -1.80
CA ASP A 329 -18.98 17.14 -0.87
C ASP A 329 -18.92 15.83 -0.06
N TRP A 330 -18.33 15.92 1.13
CA TRP A 330 -18.30 14.83 2.10
C TRP A 330 -19.71 14.38 2.54
N GLY A 331 -20.68 15.29 2.56
CA GLY A 331 -22.04 14.99 2.96
C GLY A 331 -22.75 14.08 1.97
N GLU A 332 -22.58 14.31 0.67
CA GLU A 332 -23.12 13.44 -0.39
C GLU A 332 -22.46 12.07 -0.38
N ALA A 333 -21.12 12.04 -0.37
CA ALA A 333 -20.37 10.79 -0.40
C ALA A 333 -20.69 9.88 0.81
N ILE A 334 -20.87 10.47 2.00
CA ILE A 334 -21.28 9.73 3.19
C ILE A 334 -22.73 9.20 3.09
N ARG A 335 -23.64 9.95 2.45
CA ARG A 335 -25.04 9.50 2.27
C ARG A 335 -25.10 8.25 1.38
N GLU A 336 -24.36 8.23 0.28
CA GLU A 336 -24.32 7.10 -0.67
C GLU A 336 -23.77 5.82 -0.04
N THR A 337 -22.82 5.93 0.89
CA THR A 337 -22.26 4.75 1.60
C THR A 337 -23.21 4.09 2.59
N ALA A 338 -24.28 4.79 3.02
CA ALA A 338 -25.21 4.30 4.03
C ALA A 338 -26.54 3.90 3.36
N GLY A 339 -26.59 2.70 2.74
CA GLY A 339 -27.80 2.14 2.14
C GLY A 339 -29.04 2.20 3.05
N ASP A 340 -30.20 2.44 2.46
CA ASP A 340 -31.42 2.93 3.14
C ASP A 340 -32.12 1.95 4.11
N ASP A 341 -31.67 0.70 4.23
CA ASP A 341 -32.52 -0.39 4.76
C ASP A 341 -32.16 -0.96 6.16
N VAL A 342 -31.48 -0.22 7.04
CA VAL A 342 -31.20 -0.72 8.41
C VAL A 342 -31.62 0.28 9.48
N THR A 343 -32.35 -0.19 10.49
CA THR A 343 -32.72 0.57 11.69
C THR A 343 -31.46 0.96 12.46
N ARG A 344 -31.14 2.26 12.49
CA ARG A 344 -29.82 2.76 12.92
C ARG A 344 -29.81 3.22 14.37
N ASP A 345 -28.89 2.67 15.17
CA ASP A 345 -28.46 3.30 16.41
C ASP A 345 -27.68 4.59 16.09
N LYS A 346 -27.89 5.65 16.89
CA LYS A 346 -27.13 6.91 16.84
C LYS A 346 -26.11 6.94 18.00
N PRO A 347 -25.03 6.15 17.97
CA PRO A 347 -24.02 6.21 19.01
C PRO A 347 -23.38 7.60 19.02
N LEU A 348 -23.36 8.22 20.19
CA LEU A 348 -22.70 9.50 20.43
C LEU A 348 -21.24 9.26 20.81
N TYR A 349 -20.32 9.80 20.02
CA TYR A 349 -18.90 9.80 20.30
C TYR A 349 -18.47 11.19 20.76
N SER A 350 -17.71 11.25 21.85
CA SER A 350 -17.15 12.49 22.37
C SER A 350 -15.64 12.49 22.15
N LEU A 351 -15.13 13.54 21.51
CA LEU A 351 -13.70 13.87 21.48
C LEU A 351 -13.35 14.70 22.71
N ASP A 352 -12.23 14.37 23.34
CA ASP A 352 -11.72 15.12 24.48
C ASP A 352 -11.29 16.55 24.05
N SER A 353 -11.37 17.49 24.99
CA SER A 353 -10.77 18.82 24.93
C SER A 353 -9.27 18.80 24.59
N CYS A 354 -8.53 17.77 25.03
CA CYS A 354 -7.09 17.58 24.78
C CYS A 354 -6.78 16.79 23.48
N TRP A 355 -7.71 16.68 22.54
CA TRP A 355 -7.53 15.84 21.34
C TRP A 355 -6.30 16.20 20.49
N GLU A 356 -5.87 17.47 20.47
CA GLU A 356 -4.66 17.90 19.73
C GLU A 356 -3.38 17.28 20.28
N GLU A 357 -3.28 17.15 21.61
CA GLU A 357 -2.14 16.53 22.29
C GLU A 357 -2.11 15.02 22.02
N ALA A 358 -3.28 14.38 22.08
CA ALA A 358 -3.43 12.99 21.69
C ALA A 358 -3.05 12.78 20.22
N TRP A 359 -3.46 13.68 19.32
CA TRP A 359 -3.16 13.59 17.89
C TRP A 359 -1.68 13.80 17.56
N ARG A 360 -0.96 14.67 18.30
CA ARG A 360 0.49 14.84 18.16
C ARG A 360 1.26 13.53 18.33
N LEU A 361 0.87 12.70 19.30
CA LEU A 361 1.51 11.39 19.52
C LEU A 361 1.40 10.45 18.30
N TYR A 362 0.30 10.54 17.55
CA TYR A 362 0.12 9.76 16.32
C TYR A 362 0.90 10.37 15.14
N ARG A 363 1.01 11.70 15.10
CA ARG A 363 1.76 12.46 14.08
C ARG A 363 3.25 12.15 14.09
N ASP A 364 3.85 12.05 15.27
CA ASP A 364 5.27 11.72 15.43
C ASP A 364 5.60 10.29 14.94
N GLY A 365 4.58 9.47 14.66
CA GLY A 365 4.67 8.12 14.12
C GLY A 365 4.73 8.02 12.58
N LEU A 366 4.82 9.13 11.83
CA LEU A 366 4.90 9.14 10.36
C LEU A 366 5.98 8.19 9.78
N ASP A 367 7.10 8.04 10.47
CA ASP A 367 8.21 7.16 10.06
C ASP A 367 7.98 5.67 10.39
N SER A 368 6.86 5.33 11.05
CA SER A 368 6.50 3.95 11.36
C SER A 368 6.08 3.20 10.11
N ALA A 369 6.72 2.06 9.85
CA ALA A 369 6.37 1.17 8.74
C ALA A 369 4.89 0.70 8.77
N SER A 370 4.24 0.74 9.94
CA SER A 370 2.82 0.44 10.09
C SER A 370 1.93 1.57 9.57
N VAL A 371 2.30 2.82 9.82
CA VAL A 371 1.57 4.02 9.38
C VAL A 371 1.70 4.22 7.87
N VAL A 372 2.87 3.89 7.30
CA VAL A 372 3.08 3.91 5.84
C VAL A 372 2.15 2.92 5.13
N ARG A 373 1.80 1.79 5.77
CA ARG A 373 0.90 0.78 5.21
C ARG A 373 -0.58 1.14 5.42
N ASP A 374 -0.89 1.77 6.55
CA ASP A 374 -2.24 2.19 6.89
C ASP A 374 -2.22 3.59 7.52
N PRO A 375 -2.39 4.66 6.69
CA PRO A 375 -2.37 6.03 7.21
C PRO A 375 -3.61 6.37 8.04
N SER A 376 -4.63 5.51 8.11
CA SER A 376 -5.77 5.71 9.03
C SER A 376 -5.35 5.66 10.50
N LEU A 377 -4.19 5.03 10.79
CA LEU A 377 -3.57 5.00 12.12
C LEU A 377 -3.11 6.39 12.62
N LEU A 378 -3.05 7.39 11.74
CA LEU A 378 -2.77 8.79 12.11
C LEU A 378 -3.98 9.50 12.72
N LEU A 379 -5.19 8.93 12.59
CA LEU A 379 -6.39 9.47 13.22
C LEU A 379 -6.44 9.05 14.70
N PRO A 380 -6.96 9.90 15.59
CA PRO A 380 -7.35 9.49 16.94
C PRO A 380 -8.27 8.26 16.91
N LYS A 381 -8.11 7.34 17.87
CA LYS A 381 -8.86 6.07 17.91
C LYS A 381 -10.38 6.27 17.91
N GLU A 382 -10.84 7.33 18.57
CA GLU A 382 -12.23 7.73 18.65
C GLU A 382 -12.79 8.03 17.24
N LEU A 383 -12.03 8.77 16.43
CA LEU A 383 -12.39 9.08 15.05
C LEU A 383 -12.28 7.87 14.13
N GLN A 384 -11.31 6.98 14.36
CA GLN A 384 -11.24 5.70 13.65
C GLN A 384 -12.50 4.86 13.90
N HIS A 385 -12.95 4.76 15.16
CA HIS A 385 -14.17 4.03 15.51
C HIS A 385 -15.42 4.65 14.90
N VAL A 386 -15.55 5.98 14.95
CA VAL A 386 -16.64 6.72 14.29
C VAL A 386 -16.66 6.37 12.80
N TRP A 387 -15.51 6.44 12.13
CA TRP A 387 -15.41 6.19 10.71
C TRP A 387 -15.72 4.74 10.33
N LEU A 388 -15.22 3.77 11.09
CA LEU A 388 -15.55 2.35 10.88
C LEU A 388 -17.05 2.07 11.03
N ARG A 389 -17.72 2.72 11.99
CA ARG A 389 -19.17 2.61 12.18
C ARG A 389 -19.93 3.25 11.04
N LEU A 390 -19.43 4.36 10.50
CA LEU A 390 -19.99 4.99 9.31
C LEU A 390 -19.97 4.03 8.12
N LEU A 391 -18.80 3.43 7.84
CA LEU A 391 -18.62 2.47 6.74
C LEU A 391 -19.46 1.19 6.93
N SER A 392 -19.74 0.80 8.17
CA SER A 392 -20.63 -0.32 8.47
C SER A 392 -22.13 0.01 8.33
N GLY A 393 -22.49 1.16 7.77
CA GLY A 393 -23.88 1.58 7.54
C GLY A 393 -24.58 2.26 8.73
N ASN A 394 -23.87 2.53 9.84
CA ASN A 394 -24.43 3.27 10.99
C ASN A 394 -24.28 4.78 10.79
N ARG A 395 -25.08 5.57 11.53
CA ARG A 395 -24.95 7.05 11.55
C ARG A 395 -24.46 7.54 12.91
N PRO A 396 -23.14 7.49 13.18
CA PRO A 396 -22.57 8.00 14.41
C PRO A 396 -22.71 9.53 14.48
N GLN A 397 -22.84 10.06 15.69
CA GLN A 397 -22.78 11.50 15.95
C GLN A 397 -21.51 11.84 16.70
N VAL A 398 -20.86 12.94 16.32
CA VAL A 398 -19.63 13.41 16.95
C VAL A 398 -19.89 14.69 17.73
N ALA A 399 -19.59 14.67 19.02
CA ALA A 399 -19.44 15.84 19.87
C ALA A 399 -17.93 16.10 20.06
N ALA A 400 -17.47 17.28 19.66
CA ALA A 400 -16.06 17.64 19.71
C ALA A 400 -15.87 19.11 20.07
N PRO A 401 -14.74 19.50 20.67
CA PRO A 401 -14.46 20.89 21.04
C PRO A 401 -14.36 21.80 19.81
N ALA A 402 -14.52 23.12 20.01
CA ALA A 402 -14.42 24.11 18.94
C ALA A 402 -13.04 24.12 18.25
N SER A 403 -11.98 23.71 18.95
CA SER A 403 -10.64 23.54 18.38
C SER A 403 -10.60 22.48 17.29
N PHE A 404 -11.31 21.36 17.48
CA PHE A 404 -11.44 20.31 16.45
C PHE A 404 -12.16 20.82 15.21
N TRP A 405 -13.30 21.48 15.37
CA TRP A 405 -14.09 21.97 14.23
C TRP A 405 -13.41 23.06 13.40
N ARG A 406 -12.36 23.71 13.93
CA ARG A 406 -11.52 24.66 13.19
C ARG A 406 -10.36 23.98 12.45
N HIS A 407 -10.11 22.71 12.74
CA HIS A 407 -9.00 21.97 12.15
C HIS A 407 -9.39 21.37 10.79
N PRO A 408 -8.48 21.33 9.79
CA PRO A 408 -8.78 20.81 8.45
C PRO A 408 -9.34 19.38 8.42
N LEU A 409 -8.95 18.54 9.39
CA LEU A 409 -9.47 17.17 9.54
C LEU A 409 -10.99 17.10 9.76
N ALA A 410 -11.59 18.14 10.34
CA ALA A 410 -13.00 18.12 10.72
C ALA A 410 -13.94 18.15 9.52
N ILE A 411 -13.49 18.57 8.33
CA ILE A 411 -14.30 18.67 7.11
C ILE A 411 -14.97 17.32 6.79
N ALA A 412 -14.25 16.20 6.94
CA ALA A 412 -14.78 14.87 6.70
C ALA A 412 -15.83 14.41 7.75
N PHE A 413 -15.81 15.00 8.95
CA PHE A 413 -16.69 14.64 10.07
C PHE A 413 -17.80 15.67 10.31
N GLU A 414 -17.79 16.80 9.60
CA GLU A 414 -18.77 17.87 9.72
C GLU A 414 -20.21 17.41 9.45
N PRO A 415 -20.48 16.51 8.47
CA PRO A 415 -21.81 15.92 8.28
C PRO A 415 -22.30 15.08 9.48
N LEU A 416 -21.40 14.67 10.37
CA LEU A 416 -21.68 13.87 11.58
C LEU A 416 -21.74 14.74 12.84
N LYS A 417 -21.54 16.05 12.71
CA LYS A 417 -21.57 17.00 13.82
C LYS A 417 -22.94 16.96 14.48
N ARG A 418 -22.95 16.77 15.81
CA ARG A 418 -24.18 16.90 16.58
C ARG A 418 -24.65 18.36 16.52
N ALA A 419 -25.88 18.58 16.05
CA ALA A 419 -26.57 19.84 16.27
C ALA A 419 -26.77 19.99 17.79
N ILE A 420 -26.05 20.93 18.40
CA ILE A 420 -26.32 21.32 19.78
C ILE A 420 -27.68 22.01 19.75
N ALA A 421 -28.72 21.35 20.26
CA ALA A 421 -29.97 22.02 20.56
C ALA A 421 -29.64 23.10 21.60
N SER A 422 -29.77 24.36 21.20
CA SER A 422 -29.69 25.52 22.09
C SER A 422 -30.70 25.32 23.23
N LEU A 423 -30.20 25.19 24.45
CA LEU A 423 -30.95 25.44 25.68
C LEU A 423 -30.71 26.88 26.11
#